data_AF-A0A535Q7M9-F1
#
_entry.id   AF-A0A535Q7M9-F1
#
_cell.length_a   1.000
_cell.length_b   1.000
_cell.length_c   1.000
_cell.angle_alpha   90.00
_cell.angle_beta   90.00
_cell.angle_gamma   90.00
#
_symmetry.space_group_name_H-M   'P 1'
#
loop_
_entity.id
_entity.type
_entity.pdbx_description
1 polymer ?
#
loop_
_entity_poly.entity_id
_entity_poly.type
_entity_poly.pdbx_seq_one_letter_code
_entity_poly.pdbx_strand_id
1 'polypeptide(L)' 'MFISELAEKTGLTPYTIRFYEKEGFLDERYIRRGENNYRYYCEDAVERL' A
#
# COMPACT_ATOMS: atom_id res chain seq x y z
N MET A 1 -1.09 4.24 -6.88
CA MET A 1 -1.96 3.06 -7.09
C MET A 1 -2.84 2.84 -5.86
N PHE A 2 -4.03 2.27 -6.01
CA PHE A 2 -4.87 1.85 -4.89
C PHE A 2 -4.43 0.49 -4.33
N ILE A 3 -5.02 0.08 -3.20
CA ILE A 3 -4.67 -1.19 -2.56
C ILE A 3 -5.01 -2.42 -3.43
N SER A 4 -6.02 -2.32 -4.30
CA SER A 4 -6.38 -3.37 -5.25
C SER A 4 -5.30 -3.59 -6.29
N GLU A 5 -4.78 -2.50 -6.87
CA GLU A 5 -3.69 -2.54 -7.84
C GLU A 5 -2.39 -3.05 -7.20
N LEU A 6 -2.11 -2.63 -5.95
CA LEU A 6 -0.95 -3.12 -5.20
C LEU A 6 -1.07 -4.61 -4.89
N ALA A 7 -2.26 -5.09 -4.54
CA ALA A 7 -2.55 -6.50 -4.31
C ALA A 7 -2.31 -7.34 -5.58
N GLU A 8 -2.78 -6.86 -6.74
CA GLU A 8 -2.53 -7.53 -8.02
C GLU A 8 -1.04 -7.57 -8.37
N LYS A 9 -0.30 -6.48 -8.15
CA LYS A 9 1.15 -6.42 -8.44
C LYS A 9 1.99 -7.30 -7.52
N THR A 10 1.66 -7.36 -6.23
CA THR A 10 2.44 -8.10 -5.21
C THR A 10 1.98 -9.55 -5.03
N GLY A 11 0.80 -9.90 -5.57
CA GLY A 11 0.16 -11.20 -5.30
C GLY A 11 -0.36 -11.36 -3.86
N LEU A 12 -0.34 -10.29 -3.07
CA LEU A 12 -0.83 -10.28 -1.70
C LEU A 12 -2.31 -9.90 -1.64
N THR A 13 -3.00 -10.29 -0.58
CA THR A 13 -4.36 -9.80 -0.36
C THR A 13 -4.35 -8.36 0.17
N PRO A 14 -5.38 -7.55 -0.11
CA PRO A 14 -5.53 -6.23 0.51
C PRO A 14 -5.48 -6.25 2.05
N TYR A 15 -5.91 -7.36 2.67
CA TYR A 15 -5.84 -7.54 4.10
C TYR A 15 -4.38 -7.67 4.58
N THR A 16 -3.57 -8.48 3.90
CA THR A 16 -2.14 -8.65 4.20
C THR A 16 -1.38 -7.34 4.05
N ILE A 17 -1.69 -6.54 3.02
CA ILE A 17 -1.08 -5.23 2.82
C ILE A 17 -1.40 -4.28 4.00
N ARG A 18 -2.67 -4.26 4.47
CA ARG A 18 -3.06 -3.45 5.64
C ARG A 18 -2.42 -3.94 6.94
N PHE A 19 -2.19 -5.24 7.06
CA PHE A 19 -1.45 -5.81 8.17
C PHE A 19 -0.02 -5.25 8.18
N TYR A 20 0.68 -5.26 7.06
CA TYR A 20 2.02 -4.67 6.94
C TYR A 20 2.05 -3.15 7.12
N GLU A 21 1.03 -2.43 6.66
CA GLU A 21 0.83 -1.00 6.99
C GLU A 21 0.77 -0.80 8.52
N LYS A 22 -0.03 -1.61 9.22
CA LYS A 22 -0.20 -1.51 10.67
C LYS A 22 1.07 -1.87 11.45
N GLU A 23 1.83 -2.85 10.96
CA GLU A 23 3.11 -3.26 11.54
C GLU A 23 4.26 -2.29 11.22
N GLY A 24 4.02 -1.25 10.40
CA GLY A 24 5.00 -0.21 10.09
C GLY A 24 5.97 -0.56 8.95
N PHE A 25 5.66 -1.56 8.13
CA PHE A 25 6.45 -1.91 6.94
C PHE A 25 6.27 -0.92 5.79
N LEU A 26 5.12 -0.24 5.76
CA LEU A 26 4.78 0.81 4.81
C LEU A 26 4.57 2.13 5.56
N ASP A 27 5.58 2.99 5.53
CA ASP A 27 5.51 4.34 6.08
C ASP A 27 4.96 5.37 5.06
N GLU A 28 4.97 6.65 5.45
CA GLU A 28 4.48 7.78 4.65
C GLU A 28 5.24 7.99 3.32
N ARG A 29 6.41 7.34 3.14
CA ARG A 29 7.13 7.36 1.86
C ARG A 29 6.38 6.53 0.82
N TYR A 30 5.79 5.43 1.28
CA TYR A 30 5.07 4.48 0.44
C TYR A 30 3.59 4.80 0.29
N ILE A 31 2.99 5.48 1.28
CA ILE A 31 1.55 5.74 1.35
C ILE A 31 1.28 7.24 1.46
N ARG A 32 0.43 7.75 0.57
CA ARG A 32 -0.11 9.12 0.65
C ARG A 32 -1.63 9.11 0.74
N ARG A 33 -2.20 10.05 1.48
CA ARG A 33 -3.66 10.28 1.48
C ARG A 33 -4.00 11.39 0.50
N GLY A 34 -4.96 11.13 -0.38
CA GLY A 34 -5.54 12.17 -1.22
C GLY A 34 -6.56 13.01 -0.46
N GLU A 35 -6.99 14.12 -1.07
CA GLU A 35 -8.03 15.00 -0.53
C GLU A 35 -9.37 14.28 -0.32
N ASN A 36 -9.61 13.23 -1.10
CA ASN A 36 -10.75 12.32 -1.00
C ASN A 36 -10.60 11.26 0.12
N ASN A 37 -9.54 11.35 0.95
CA ASN A 37 -9.21 10.43 2.04
C ASN A 37 -8.90 8.98 1.58
N TYR A 38 -8.69 8.77 0.28
CA TYR A 38 -8.18 7.51 -0.24
C TYR A 38 -6.68 7.38 -0.03
N ARG A 39 -6.22 6.15 0.17
CA ARG A 39 -4.81 5.80 0.24
C ARG A 39 -4.27 5.53 -1.16
N TYR A 40 -3.15 6.15 -1.48
CA TYR A 40 -2.39 5.95 -2.69
C TYR A 40 -1.01 5.39 -2.32
N TYR A 41 -0.68 4.25 -2.90
CA TYR A 41 0.60 3.59 -2.78
C TYR A 41 1.51 4.01 -3.94
N CYS A 42 2.79 4.25 -3.68
CA CYS A 42 3.79 4.48 -4.72
C CYS A 42 4.31 3.17 -5.31
N GLU A 43 5.07 3.23 -6.40
CA GLU A 43 5.64 2.02 -7.02
C GLU A 43 6.65 1.33 -6.13
N ASP A 44 7.47 2.08 -5.38
CA ASP A 44 8.44 1.53 -4.42
C ASP A 44 7.78 0.66 -3.33
N ALA A 45 6.47 0.80 -3.11
CA ALA A 45 5.72 -0.07 -2.20
C ALA A 45 5.66 -1.52 -2.69
N VAL A 46 5.75 -1.75 -4.01
CA VAL A 46 5.76 -3.09 -4.62
C VAL A 46 7.09 -3.79 -4.35
N GLU A 47 8.22 -3.09 -4.45
CA GLU A 47 9.54 -3.68 -4.19
C GLU A 47 9.78 -3.94 -2.69
N ARG A 48 9.09 -3.19 -1.84
CA ARG A 48 9.19 -3.29 -0.39
C ARG A 48 8.43 -4.49 0.19
N LEU A 49 7.36 -4.94 -0.47
CA LEU A 49 6.41 -5.98 -0.04
C LEU A 49 6.73 -7.34 -0.66
#